data_AF-A0A936W4F1-F1
#
_entry.id   AF-A0A936W4F1-F1
#
_cell.length_a   1.000
_cell.length_b   1.000
_cell.length_c   1.000
_cell.angle_alpha   90.00
_cell.angle_beta   90.00
_cell.angle_gamma   90.00
#
_symmetry.space_group_name_H-M   'P 1'
#
loop_
_entity.id
_entity.type
_entity.pdbx_description
1 polymer ?
#
loop_
_entity_poly.entity_id
_entity_poly.type
_entity_poly.pdbx_seq_one_letter_code
_entity_poly.pdbx_strand_id
1 'polypeptide(L)'
;MIEYVNIEDGDGKKNKLKAEKIKLMYLPPTAFDNMAKADAFLSDAQNWTDQKLNEDFIHQGYVYFENTKVKIKKKEMSLLMQLLNPTFCEKVRVYNDPYADESTGLGVAGINVVGGNEKSYYVQVEGSKAAFLLYKKDYKKQFTALWQKCPEMKKKYPDMKWEDFTENVIEYNTCAK
;
A
#
# COMPACT_ATOMS: atom_id res chain seq x y z
N MET A 1 -6.23 -5.78 5.97
CA MET A 1 -5.56 -7.05 5.58
C MET A 1 -6.61 -8.14 5.54
N ILE A 2 -6.60 -9.01 4.53
CA ILE A 2 -7.63 -10.03 4.33
C ILE A 2 -6.98 -11.43 4.29
N GLU A 3 -7.43 -12.34 5.16
CA GLU A 3 -6.95 -13.73 5.23
C GLU A 3 -7.72 -14.67 4.31
N TYR A 4 -8.98 -14.35 4.02
CA TYR A 4 -9.86 -15.11 3.14
C TYR A 4 -11.03 -14.25 2.70
N VAL A 5 -11.70 -14.67 1.63
CA VAL A 5 -12.99 -14.14 1.21
C VAL A 5 -14.03 -15.26 1.20
N ASN A 6 -15.29 -14.89 1.43
CA ASN A 6 -16.40 -15.79 1.21
C ASN A 6 -16.92 -15.56 -0.22
N ILE A 7 -17.03 -16.63 -1.00
CA ILE A 7 -17.58 -16.59 -2.36
C ILE A 7 -18.78 -17.52 -2.44
N GLU A 8 -19.72 -17.19 -3.30
CA GLU A 8 -20.78 -18.09 -3.72
C GLU A 8 -20.45 -18.58 -5.13
N ASP A 9 -20.48 -19.90 -5.34
CA ASP A 9 -20.26 -20.47 -6.67
C ASP A 9 -21.54 -20.41 -7.53
N GLY A 10 -21.45 -20.88 -8.78
CA GLY A 10 -22.59 -20.89 -9.69
C GLY A 10 -23.77 -21.74 -9.23
N ASP A 11 -23.57 -22.62 -8.24
CA ASP A 11 -24.60 -23.48 -7.66
C ASP A 11 -25.21 -22.88 -6.38
N GLY A 12 -24.85 -21.63 -6.02
CA GLY A 12 -25.33 -20.97 -4.82
C GLY A 12 -24.63 -21.43 -3.53
N LYS A 13 -23.56 -22.22 -3.64
CA LYS A 13 -22.86 -22.76 -2.47
C LYS A 13 -21.79 -21.78 -1.99
N LYS A 14 -21.85 -21.47 -0.69
CA LYS A 14 -20.90 -20.61 -0.01
C LYS A 14 -19.60 -21.36 0.29
N ASN A 15 -18.50 -20.82 -0.21
CA ASN A 15 -17.16 -21.34 -0.03
C ASN A 15 -16.24 -20.28 0.58
N LYS A 16 -15.28 -20.73 1.40
CA LYS A 16 -14.22 -19.89 1.99
C LYS A 16 -12.95 -20.04 1.16
N LEU A 17 -12.55 -18.98 0.46
CA LEU A 17 -11.32 -18.97 -0.33
C LEU A 17 -10.22 -18.24 0.43
N LYS A 18 -9.17 -18.96 0.83
CA LYS A 18 -8.01 -18.37 1.52
C LYS A 18 -7.25 -17.41 0.60
N ALA A 19 -6.66 -16.36 1.19
CA ALA A 19 -5.84 -15.37 0.49
C ALA A 19 -4.73 -16.03 -0.35
N GLU A 20 -4.08 -17.07 0.15
CA GLU A 20 -3.07 -17.88 -0.57
C GLU A 20 -3.50 -18.38 -1.95
N LYS A 21 -4.80 -18.55 -2.17
CA LYS A 21 -5.37 -19.03 -3.44
C LYS A 21 -5.80 -17.90 -4.38
N ILE A 22 -5.65 -16.64 -3.97
CA ILE A 22 -6.11 -15.46 -4.69
C ILE A 22 -4.87 -14.67 -5.06
N LYS A 23 -4.64 -14.42 -6.35
CA LYS A 23 -3.48 -13.63 -6.80
C LYS A 23 -3.71 -12.14 -6.57
N LEU A 24 -4.86 -11.65 -6.99
CA LEU A 24 -5.31 -10.27 -6.87
C LEU A 24 -6.83 -10.24 -6.87
N MET A 25 -7.41 -9.13 -6.44
CA MET A 25 -8.84 -8.85 -6.54
C MET A 25 -9.09 -7.34 -6.56
N TYR A 26 -10.19 -6.95 -7.23
CA TYR A 26 -10.73 -5.61 -7.18
C TYR A 26 -11.98 -5.62 -6.32
N LEU A 27 -12.06 -4.69 -5.37
CA LEU A 27 -13.27 -4.51 -4.55
C LEU A 27 -13.96 -3.20 -4.92
N PRO A 28 -15.28 -3.22 -5.15
CA PRO A 28 -16.02 -1.99 -5.42
C PRO A 28 -15.95 -1.07 -4.19
N PRO A 29 -15.98 0.26 -4.39
CA PRO A 29 -15.87 1.23 -3.29
C PRO A 29 -16.95 1.04 -2.22
N THR A 30 -18.15 0.60 -2.61
CA THR A 30 -19.29 0.33 -1.72
C THR A 30 -19.10 -0.85 -0.77
N ALA A 31 -18.11 -1.72 -0.99
CA ALA A 31 -17.77 -2.80 -0.06
C ALA A 31 -16.99 -2.31 1.17
N PHE A 32 -16.51 -1.06 1.15
CA PHE A 32 -15.68 -0.42 2.17
C PHE A 32 -16.09 1.05 2.36
N ASP A 33 -17.33 1.28 2.79
CA ASP A 33 -17.98 2.62 2.97
C ASP A 33 -17.31 3.57 4.01
N ASN A 34 -16.00 3.45 4.24
CA ASN A 34 -15.16 4.38 5.00
C ASN A 34 -13.77 4.66 4.37
N MET A 35 -13.55 4.39 3.08
CA MET A 35 -12.26 4.70 2.42
C MET A 35 -12.36 5.83 1.40
N ALA A 36 -12.70 7.03 1.88
CA ALA A 36 -12.54 8.29 1.15
C ALA A 36 -11.05 8.67 1.01
N LYS A 37 -10.28 7.92 0.20
CA LYS A 37 -8.85 8.20 -0.05
C LYS A 37 -8.36 7.86 -1.47
N ALA A 38 -9.22 7.38 -2.37
CA ALA A 38 -8.81 7.02 -3.73
C ALA A 38 -8.68 8.24 -4.68
N ASP A 39 -9.46 9.30 -4.45
CA ASP A 39 -9.60 10.40 -5.43
C ASP A 39 -8.35 11.28 -5.57
N ALA A 40 -7.57 11.46 -4.49
CA ALA A 40 -6.38 12.32 -4.52
C ALA A 40 -5.16 11.67 -5.21
N PHE A 41 -5.14 10.34 -5.35
CA PHE A 41 -4.02 9.61 -5.93
C PHE A 41 -4.15 9.43 -7.44
N LEU A 42 -5.37 9.56 -7.98
CA LEU A 42 -5.68 9.36 -9.39
C LEU A 42 -5.46 10.60 -10.25
N SER A 43 -5.55 11.81 -9.68
CA SER A 43 -5.44 13.06 -10.45
C SER A 43 -4.04 13.33 -11.01
N ASP A 44 -2.99 12.74 -10.44
CA ASP A 44 -1.59 12.90 -10.90
C ASP A 44 -1.07 11.72 -11.76
N ALA A 45 -1.85 10.63 -11.87
CA ALA A 45 -1.40 9.36 -12.47
C ALA A 45 -1.67 9.23 -13.98
N GLN A 46 -2.08 10.30 -14.66
CA GLN A 46 -2.58 10.30 -16.05
C GLN A 46 -1.62 9.79 -17.14
N ASN A 47 -0.40 9.32 -16.81
CA ASN A 47 0.59 8.91 -17.81
C ASN A 47 1.30 7.56 -17.54
N TRP A 48 0.94 6.79 -16.51
CA TRP A 48 1.81 5.68 -16.05
C TRP A 48 1.15 4.32 -16.28
N THR A 49 1.49 3.70 -17.42
CA THR A 49 0.90 2.46 -17.96
C THR A 49 1.64 1.21 -17.47
N ASP A 50 1.15 0.57 -16.40
CA ASP A 50 1.50 -0.82 -16.09
C ASP A 50 0.39 -1.75 -16.63
N GLN A 51 0.76 -2.61 -17.59
CA GLN A 51 -0.13 -3.56 -18.26
C GLN A 51 -0.82 -4.58 -17.33
N LYS A 52 -0.42 -4.66 -16.05
CA LYS A 52 -1.00 -5.61 -15.08
C LYS A 52 -2.26 -5.10 -14.38
N LEU A 53 -2.58 -3.82 -14.50
CA LEU A 53 -3.73 -3.21 -13.82
C LEU A 53 -4.89 -3.04 -14.79
N ASN A 54 -6.10 -3.37 -14.34
CA ASN A 54 -7.31 -2.97 -15.03
C ASN A 54 -7.58 -1.48 -14.74
N GLU A 55 -7.16 -0.63 -15.67
CA GLU A 55 -7.30 0.83 -15.58
C GLU A 55 -8.76 1.27 -15.42
N ASP A 56 -9.71 0.57 -16.06
CA ASP A 56 -11.14 0.89 -15.95
C ASP A 56 -11.64 0.73 -14.51
N PHE A 57 -11.24 -0.33 -13.82
CA PHE A 57 -11.60 -0.53 -12.42
C PHE A 57 -10.97 0.50 -11.50
N ILE A 58 -9.70 0.87 -11.75
CA ILE A 58 -9.04 1.92 -11.00
C ILE A 58 -9.75 3.27 -11.20
N HIS A 59 -10.12 3.63 -12.44
CA HIS A 59 -10.88 4.84 -12.75
C HIS A 59 -12.30 4.82 -12.15
N GLN A 60 -12.90 3.65 -11.98
CA GLN A 60 -14.20 3.47 -11.32
C GLN A 60 -14.10 3.43 -9.79
N GLY A 61 -12.91 3.70 -9.21
CA GLY A 61 -12.71 3.76 -7.77
C GLY A 61 -12.67 2.39 -7.09
N TYR A 62 -12.44 1.30 -7.83
CA TYR A 62 -12.22 -0.01 -7.23
C TYR A 62 -10.87 -0.04 -6.51
N VAL A 63 -10.87 -0.68 -5.35
CA VAL A 63 -9.67 -0.86 -4.55
C VAL A 63 -8.94 -2.12 -5.01
N TYR A 64 -7.66 -1.97 -5.37
CA TYR A 64 -6.80 -3.07 -5.78
C TYR A 64 -6.15 -3.76 -4.57
N PHE A 65 -6.38 -5.06 -4.45
CA PHE A 65 -5.72 -5.94 -3.50
C PHE A 65 -4.87 -6.97 -4.24
N GLU A 66 -3.68 -7.25 -3.71
CA GLU A 66 -2.83 -8.34 -4.20
C GLU A 66 -2.39 -9.23 -3.05
N ASN A 67 -2.08 -10.49 -3.39
CA ASN A 67 -1.46 -11.39 -2.43
C ASN A 67 0.00 -11.05 -2.25
N THR A 68 0.39 -10.89 -1.00
CA THR A 68 1.79 -10.74 -0.62
C THR A 68 2.06 -11.46 0.69
N LYS A 69 3.33 -11.82 0.89
CA LYS A 69 3.80 -12.28 2.19
C LYS A 69 3.97 -11.07 3.10
N VAL A 70 3.35 -11.11 4.27
CA VAL A 70 3.42 -10.05 5.27
C VAL A 70 4.05 -10.62 6.54
N LYS A 71 5.03 -9.89 7.08
CA LYS A 71 5.64 -10.21 8.36
C LYS A 71 4.84 -9.58 9.50
N ILE A 72 4.08 -10.39 10.22
CA ILE A 72 3.37 -10.00 11.43
C ILE A 72 4.12 -10.59 12.63
N LYS A 73 4.72 -9.72 13.45
CA LYS A 73 5.62 -10.10 14.56
C LYS A 73 6.77 -10.99 14.05
N LYS A 74 6.76 -12.28 14.41
CA LYS A 74 7.77 -13.28 14.02
C LYS A 74 7.28 -14.25 12.94
N LYS A 75 6.06 -14.07 12.41
CA LYS A 75 5.46 -14.97 11.43
C LYS A 75 5.33 -14.27 10.08
N GLU A 76 5.57 -15.02 9.02
CA GLU A 76 5.21 -14.63 7.65
C GLU A 76 3.87 -15.27 7.30
N MET A 77 2.96 -14.48 6.74
CA MET A 77 1.62 -14.93 6.36
C MET A 77 1.30 -14.41 4.96
N SER A 78 0.66 -15.21 4.12
CA SER A 78 0.15 -14.76 2.83
C SER A 78 -1.22 -14.09 3.02
N LEU A 79 -1.28 -12.79 2.74
CA LEU A 79 -2.47 -11.96 2.93
C LEU A 79 -2.80 -11.23 1.65
N LEU A 80 -4.08 -10.93 1.48
CA LEU A 80 -4.53 -9.93 0.50
C LEU A 80 -4.39 -8.54 1.14
N MET A 81 -3.56 -7.71 0.51
CA MET A 81 -3.20 -6.39 0.97
C MET A 81 -3.62 -5.35 -0.05
N GLN A 82 -4.23 -4.26 0.42
CA GLN A 82 -4.55 -3.12 -0.43
C GLN A 82 -3.23 -2.43 -0.80
N LEU A 83 -2.91 -2.42 -2.10
CA LEU A 83 -1.73 -1.74 -2.62
C LEU A 83 -2.08 -0.28 -2.89
N LEU A 84 -1.31 0.63 -2.30
CA LEU A 84 -1.56 2.07 -2.35
C LEU A 84 -0.88 2.75 -3.54
N ASN A 85 0.18 2.16 -4.11
CA ASN A 85 0.95 2.72 -5.22
C ASN A 85 0.98 1.82 -6.46
N PRO A 86 -0.17 1.31 -6.96
CA PRO A 86 -0.21 0.26 -7.97
C PRO A 86 0.56 0.61 -9.26
N THR A 87 0.56 1.87 -9.68
CA THR A 87 1.16 2.34 -10.94
C THR A 87 2.69 2.51 -10.90
N PHE A 88 3.30 2.50 -9.72
CA PHE A 88 4.77 2.60 -9.55
C PHE A 88 5.23 1.69 -8.42
N CYS A 89 4.89 0.42 -8.53
CA CYS A 89 5.12 -0.58 -7.48
C CYS A 89 6.29 -1.54 -7.76
N GLU A 90 7.05 -1.33 -8.84
CA GLU A 90 8.07 -2.27 -9.31
C GLU A 90 9.16 -2.51 -8.26
N LYS A 91 9.73 -1.42 -7.71
CA LYS A 91 10.81 -1.49 -6.72
C LYS A 91 10.31 -1.45 -5.29
N VAL A 92 9.18 -0.78 -5.05
CA VAL A 92 8.62 -0.61 -3.70
C VAL A 92 7.12 -0.75 -3.76
N ARG A 93 6.58 -1.66 -2.96
CA ARG A 93 5.14 -1.81 -2.74
C ARG A 93 4.78 -1.24 -1.39
N VAL A 94 3.80 -0.36 -1.35
CA VAL A 94 3.26 0.24 -0.14
C VAL A 94 1.84 -0.24 0.03
N TYR A 95 1.57 -0.88 1.16
CA TYR A 95 0.27 -1.41 1.49
C TYR A 95 -0.34 -0.69 2.68
N ASN A 96 -1.66 -0.57 2.67
CA ASN A 96 -2.43 -0.01 3.76
C ASN A 96 -2.23 -0.82 5.05
N ASP A 97 -1.98 -0.14 6.17
CA ASP A 97 -2.08 -0.70 7.51
C ASP A 97 -3.47 -0.38 8.09
N PRO A 98 -4.40 -1.35 8.21
CA PRO A 98 -5.76 -1.09 8.68
C PRO A 98 -5.81 -0.64 10.15
N TYR A 99 -4.70 -0.68 10.88
CA TYR A 99 -4.60 -0.26 12.28
C TYR A 99 -3.81 1.05 12.46
N ALA A 100 -3.47 1.75 11.38
CA ALA A 100 -2.64 2.96 11.41
C ALA A 100 -3.30 4.13 12.18
N ASP A 101 -4.63 4.13 12.33
CA ASP A 101 -5.45 5.22 12.88
C ASP A 101 -5.93 5.01 14.33
N GLU A 102 -5.48 3.97 15.06
CA GLU A 102 -5.80 3.78 16.51
C GLU A 102 -5.06 4.78 17.43
N SER A 103 -4.94 6.04 17.02
CA SER A 103 -4.71 7.14 17.92
C SER A 103 -5.72 8.25 17.71
N THR A 104 -6.62 8.32 18.68
CA THR A 104 -7.40 9.48 19.10
C THR A 104 -6.77 10.81 18.67
N GLY A 105 -7.41 11.53 17.76
CA GLY A 105 -6.98 12.86 17.35
C GLY A 105 -7.84 13.48 16.23
N LEU A 106 -8.96 14.08 16.62
CA LEU A 106 -9.62 15.25 15.98
C LEU A 106 -9.47 15.40 14.45
N GLY A 107 -10.41 14.86 13.70
CA GLY A 107 -10.69 15.34 12.33
C GLY A 107 -11.65 16.53 12.37
N VAL A 108 -11.14 17.74 12.14
CA VAL A 108 -11.98 18.88 11.77
C VAL A 108 -12.26 18.77 10.27
N ALA A 109 -13.55 18.72 9.91
CA ALA A 109 -14.07 18.98 8.57
C ALA A 109 -13.71 17.99 7.43
N GLY A 110 -13.64 16.68 7.69
CA GLY A 110 -13.93 15.66 6.67
C GLY A 110 -13.00 15.55 5.44
N ILE A 111 -11.89 16.29 5.40
CA ILE A 111 -10.89 16.21 4.34
C ILE A 111 -9.54 15.88 4.99
N ASN A 112 -9.14 14.61 4.92
CA ASN A 112 -7.79 14.16 5.27
C ASN A 112 -6.95 14.12 4.00
N VAL A 113 -6.01 15.06 3.87
CA VAL A 113 -5.02 15.06 2.79
C VAL A 113 -4.14 13.82 2.94
N VAL A 114 -3.98 13.07 1.85
CA VAL A 114 -3.13 11.88 1.76
C VAL A 114 -1.66 12.30 1.89
N GLY A 115 -0.92 11.63 2.78
CA GLY A 115 0.53 11.82 2.95
C GLY A 115 0.89 12.62 4.21
N GLY A 116 1.06 11.93 5.34
CA GLY A 116 1.76 12.50 6.51
C GLY A 116 1.17 12.17 7.87
N ASN A 117 -0.10 11.76 7.92
CA ASN A 117 -0.81 11.49 9.18
C ASN A 117 -0.88 10.01 9.55
N GLU A 118 -0.83 9.08 8.59
CA GLU A 118 -0.80 7.66 8.93
C GLU A 118 0.46 7.34 9.76
N LYS A 119 0.28 6.59 10.84
CA LYS A 119 1.38 6.22 11.74
C LYS A 119 2.22 5.08 11.21
N SER A 120 1.73 4.34 10.23
CA SER A 120 2.40 3.19 9.66
C SER A 120 1.87 2.79 8.30
N TYR A 121 2.73 2.10 7.54
CA TYR A 121 2.39 1.36 6.34
C TYR A 121 3.09 -0.01 6.36
N TYR A 122 2.55 -0.98 5.64
CA TYR A 122 3.33 -2.16 5.28
C TYR A 122 4.13 -1.87 4.01
N VAL A 123 5.44 -2.10 4.04
CA VAL A 123 6.35 -1.79 2.92
C VAL A 123 7.08 -3.05 2.49
N GLN A 124 7.14 -3.28 1.18
CA GLN A 124 7.96 -4.32 0.58
C GLN A 124 8.89 -3.69 -0.45
N VAL A 125 10.18 -3.64 -0.14
CA VAL A 125 11.23 -3.19 -1.06
C VAL A 125 11.72 -4.40 -1.87
N GLU A 126 12.10 -4.18 -3.14
CA GLU A 126 12.68 -5.20 -4.02
C GLU A 126 13.75 -6.05 -3.32
N GLY A 127 13.64 -7.36 -3.46
CA GLY A 127 14.51 -8.34 -2.80
C GLY A 127 14.07 -8.74 -1.38
N SER A 128 13.07 -8.06 -0.80
CA SER A 128 12.50 -8.44 0.49
C SER A 128 11.60 -9.68 0.36
N LYS A 129 11.76 -10.63 1.28
CA LYS A 129 10.95 -11.87 1.33
C LYS A 129 9.47 -11.63 1.69
N ALA A 130 9.19 -10.58 2.46
CA ALA A 130 7.87 -10.22 2.93
C ALA A 130 7.77 -8.70 3.14
N ALA A 131 6.57 -8.14 3.00
CA ALA A 131 6.24 -6.80 3.45
C ALA A 131 6.39 -6.72 4.98
N PHE A 132 6.91 -5.61 5.49
CA PHE A 132 7.07 -5.36 6.91
C PHE A 132 6.41 -4.06 7.33
N LEU A 133 6.02 -3.97 8.60
CA LEU A 133 5.40 -2.77 9.14
C LEU A 133 6.45 -1.68 9.40
N LEU A 134 6.32 -0.57 8.69
CA LEU A 134 7.13 0.63 8.83
C LEU A 134 6.33 1.67 9.63
N TYR A 135 6.82 2.04 10.81
CA TYR A 135 6.22 3.10 11.62
C TYR A 135 6.85 4.46 11.34
N LYS A 136 6.05 5.53 11.38
CA LYS A 136 6.48 6.94 11.32
C LYS A 136 7.65 7.22 12.27
N LYS A 137 7.54 6.77 13.53
CA LYS A 137 8.56 6.97 14.57
C LYS A 137 9.92 6.30 14.27
N ASP A 138 9.92 5.27 13.44
CA ASP A 138 11.11 4.48 13.11
C ASP A 138 11.66 4.84 11.71
N TYR A 139 10.95 5.68 10.95
CA TYR A 139 11.30 6.01 9.57
C TYR A 139 12.72 6.52 9.42
N LYS A 140 13.09 7.55 10.20
CA LYS A 140 14.44 8.13 10.17
C LYS A 140 15.54 7.10 10.45
N LYS A 141 15.28 6.12 11.31
CA LYS A 141 16.23 5.05 11.64
C LYS A 141 16.35 4.04 10.49
N GLN A 142 15.25 3.77 9.80
CA GLN A 142 15.18 2.80 8.71
C GLN A 142 15.51 3.38 7.33
N PHE A 143 15.54 4.71 7.20
CA PHE A 143 15.71 5.42 5.93
C PHE A 143 16.87 4.89 5.08
N THR A 144 18.07 4.78 5.67
CA THR A 144 19.24 4.30 4.92
C THR A 144 19.08 2.87 4.44
N ALA A 145 18.47 1.99 5.24
CA ALA A 145 18.26 0.59 4.86
C ALA A 145 17.18 0.44 3.78
N LEU A 146 16.08 1.21 3.89
CA LEU A 146 15.00 1.25 2.91
C LEU A 146 15.50 1.68 1.52
N TRP A 147 16.34 2.73 1.51
CA TRP A 147 16.70 3.43 0.28
C TRP A 147 18.14 3.17 -0.19
N GLN A 148 18.80 2.13 0.33
CA GLN A 148 20.23 1.86 0.13
C GLN A 148 20.68 1.73 -1.34
N LYS A 149 19.79 1.29 -2.24
CA LYS A 149 20.10 1.15 -3.68
C LYS A 149 20.03 2.46 -4.47
N CYS A 150 19.70 3.57 -3.81
CA CYS A 150 19.71 4.90 -4.41
C CYS A 150 20.50 5.89 -3.54
N PRO A 151 21.82 6.07 -3.81
CA PRO A 151 22.71 6.91 -3.00
C PRO A 151 22.29 8.38 -2.90
N GLU A 152 21.57 8.89 -3.90
CA GLU A 152 21.11 10.28 -3.95
C GLU A 152 19.99 10.58 -2.94
N MET A 153 19.28 9.56 -2.44
CA MET A 153 18.19 9.72 -1.47
C MET A 153 18.63 10.46 -0.21
N LYS A 154 19.80 10.15 0.32
CA LYS A 154 20.31 10.78 1.55
C LYS A 154 20.71 12.24 1.34
N LYS A 155 21.11 12.62 0.12
CA LYS A 155 21.45 14.01 -0.21
C LYS A 155 20.20 14.84 -0.41
N LYS A 156 19.19 14.29 -1.11
CA LYS A 156 17.92 14.97 -1.39
C LYS A 156 17.04 15.11 -0.14
N TYR A 157 17.09 14.14 0.76
CA TYR A 157 16.26 14.09 1.98
C TYR A 157 17.13 13.98 3.25
N PRO A 158 17.93 15.02 3.59
CA PRO A 158 18.86 14.95 4.72
C PRO A 158 18.15 14.82 6.08
N ASP A 159 16.94 15.36 6.20
CA ASP A 159 16.14 15.32 7.43
C ASP A 159 15.35 14.03 7.59
N MET A 160 15.15 13.28 6.49
CA MET A 160 14.42 12.01 6.44
C MET A 160 13.02 12.13 7.05
N LYS A 161 12.27 13.15 6.62
CA LYS A 161 10.95 13.47 7.17
C LYS A 161 9.93 12.44 6.70
N TRP A 162 9.00 12.07 7.58
CA TRP A 162 7.96 11.10 7.23
C TRP A 162 7.01 11.64 6.17
N GLU A 163 6.81 12.94 6.19
CA GLU A 163 6.00 13.69 5.25
C GLU A 163 6.53 13.54 3.82
N ASP A 164 7.83 13.30 3.65
CA ASP A 164 8.48 13.06 2.35
C ASP A 164 8.33 11.60 1.88
N PHE A 165 7.70 10.70 2.66
CA PHE A 165 7.68 9.26 2.37
C PHE A 165 7.12 8.93 0.98
N THR A 166 6.04 9.59 0.57
CA THR A 166 5.44 9.39 -0.77
C THR A 166 6.43 9.75 -1.88
N GLU A 167 7.08 10.91 -1.77
CA GLU A 167 8.10 11.33 -2.74
C GLU A 167 9.30 10.37 -2.72
N ASN A 168 9.68 9.88 -1.54
CA ASN A 168 10.77 8.92 -1.39
C ASN A 168 10.48 7.60 -2.11
N VAL A 169 9.23 7.11 -2.05
CA VAL A 169 8.79 5.93 -2.80
C VAL A 169 8.85 6.17 -4.31
N ILE A 170 8.37 7.32 -4.77
CA ILE A 170 8.40 7.69 -6.20
C ILE A 170 9.84 7.77 -6.70
N GLU A 171 10.68 8.55 -6.02
CA GLU A 171 12.10 8.72 -6.37
C GLU A 171 12.84 7.39 -6.36
N TYR A 172 12.61 6.54 -5.36
CA TYR A 172 13.30 5.26 -5.30
C TYR A 172 12.91 4.32 -6.45
N ASN A 173 11.65 4.37 -6.93
CA ASN A 173 11.25 3.62 -8.11
C ASN A 173 11.93 4.10 -9.40
N THR A 174 12.46 5.33 -9.45
CA THR A 174 13.20 5.84 -10.61
C THR A 174 14.71 5.68 -10.50
N CYS A 175 15.29 5.83 -9.31
CA CYS A 175 16.73 5.90 -9.13
C CYS A 175 17.40 4.62 -8.61
N ALA A 176 16.63 3.67 -8.05
CA ALA A 176 17.19 2.42 -7.55
C ALA A 176 17.76 1.56 -8.69
N LYS A 177 19.04 1.20 -8.57
CA LYS A 177 19.77 0.36 -9.54
C LYS A 177 19.71 -1.13 -9.19
#